data_AF-A0A382G7Q8-F1
#
_entry.id   AF-A0A382G7Q8-F1
#
_cell.length_a   1.000
_cell.length_b   1.000
_cell.length_c   1.000
_cell.angle_alpha   90.00
_cell.angle_beta   90.00
_cell.angle_gamma   90.00
#
_symmetry.space_group_name_H-M   'P 1'
#
loop_
_entity.id
_entity.type
_entity.pdbx_description
1 polymer ?
#
loop_
_entity_poly.entity_id
_entity_poly.type
_entity_poly.pdbx_seq_one_letter_code
_entity_poly.pdbx_strand_id
1 'polypeptide(L)'
;ADIDFTGKLDLLAIQPGDAGLKIFRNLGSIYFKDITKTSGIPTQITGALKLVMDDWNNDDMLDLFIPRKSEPPMFMQKNRGAVHSPTNTLPTLPTASALATGDLNNDLRVDLVCLANGKLEVTFNGLEEQQTLPLAKPGATAVNLFDYDNDGWLDLFAIGDGVQAFRNQGTGGFTNVTAALGLDSLTGQVTQLAAADIDRDGDSDLLLAHATGLKYLRNDGGNANHQLKIRLYGNRSNASGIGIQVETVTTGLRLKRTVHSLPIEIGIGKNKLLHSLNARWFDLSLFNLDVKVKPGETITLTELILPTGSCPYLYAWDGEKHRFVTDLLGASPLGLPVAEGVYIDADPDEIVWIGDETNFQPIDGNYQLQLTEELREILYLDEAKLLAVDVPIGTEVHPTTKLRQRGPYPPAGLTALAKRKPLRQAKLSDGLDVTAALLANDDQWVSPVELRLPQLRGLAKPYSIEFDFGPLDAGAPLALAMTGWLHFGGGMANIAASHHADLP
;
A
#
# COMPACT_ATOMS: atom_id res chain seq x y z
N ALA A 1 4.76 6.89 -9.86
CA ALA A 1 3.99 6.28 -8.74
C ALA A 1 4.30 4.80 -8.73
N ASP A 2 4.01 4.11 -7.63
CA ASP A 2 4.05 2.65 -7.59
C ASP A 2 2.76 2.11 -8.21
N ILE A 3 2.78 1.75 -9.51
CA ILE A 3 1.55 1.35 -10.23
C ILE A 3 1.28 -0.16 -10.13
N ASP A 4 2.24 -0.93 -9.63
CA ASP A 4 2.15 -2.38 -9.48
C ASP A 4 2.27 -2.88 -8.03
N PHE A 5 2.35 -1.97 -7.06
CA PHE A 5 2.35 -2.23 -5.61
C PHE A 5 3.53 -3.10 -5.17
N THR A 6 4.69 -2.87 -5.79
CA THR A 6 5.94 -3.56 -5.46
C THR A 6 6.76 -2.81 -4.42
N GLY A 7 6.26 -1.68 -3.92
CA GLY A 7 6.94 -0.77 -3.02
C GLY A 7 7.99 0.11 -3.70
N LYS A 8 8.02 0.11 -5.03
CA LYS A 8 9.01 0.82 -5.86
C LYS A 8 8.28 1.79 -6.78
N LEU A 9 8.78 3.02 -6.89
CA LEU A 9 8.19 4.00 -7.79
C LEU A 9 8.54 3.70 -9.24
N ASP A 10 7.51 3.49 -10.06
CA ASP A 10 7.60 3.36 -11.51
C ASP A 10 7.63 4.74 -12.20
N LEU A 11 8.09 4.74 -13.45
CA LEU A 11 8.23 5.93 -14.27
C LEU A 11 7.23 5.89 -15.44
N LEU A 12 6.41 6.93 -15.54
CA LEU A 12 5.56 7.18 -16.70
C LEU A 12 6.04 8.47 -17.37
N ALA A 13 6.22 8.43 -18.69
CA ALA A 13 6.79 9.53 -19.45
C ALA A 13 5.95 9.83 -20.69
N ILE A 14 5.66 11.12 -20.91
CA ILE A 14 5.11 11.62 -22.17
C ILE A 14 6.28 11.78 -23.15
N GLN A 15 6.16 11.18 -24.33
CA GLN A 15 7.18 11.28 -25.37
C GLN A 15 7.06 12.60 -26.13
N PRO A 16 8.18 13.20 -26.56
CA PRO A 16 8.16 14.43 -27.34
C PRO A 16 7.47 14.24 -28.70
N GLY A 17 6.92 15.33 -29.23
CA GLY A 17 6.33 15.35 -30.58
C GLY A 17 5.09 14.46 -30.74
N ASP A 18 4.28 14.32 -29.68
CA ASP A 18 3.07 13.49 -29.66
C ASP A 18 3.30 12.00 -29.96
N ALA A 19 4.50 11.48 -29.69
CA ALA A 19 4.85 10.07 -29.91
C ALA A 19 4.21 9.10 -28.89
N GLY A 20 3.34 9.58 -28.00
CA GLY A 20 2.61 8.78 -27.03
C GLY A 20 3.27 8.72 -25.65
N LEU A 21 3.03 7.63 -24.92
CA LEU A 21 3.54 7.40 -23.56
C LEU A 21 4.52 6.23 -23.51
N LYS A 22 5.50 6.33 -22.61
CA LYS A 22 6.37 5.23 -22.17
C LYS A 22 6.16 4.95 -20.70
N ILE A 23 6.10 3.67 -20.36
CA ILE A 23 5.90 3.20 -18.98
C ILE A 23 7.03 2.24 -18.64
N PHE A 24 7.70 2.52 -17.52
CA PHE A 24 8.85 1.77 -17.06
C PHE A 24 8.64 1.30 -15.63
N ARG A 25 8.70 -0.02 -15.44
CA ARG A 25 8.65 -0.69 -14.14
C ARG A 25 10.00 -0.59 -13.45
N ASN A 26 10.03 -0.21 -12.19
CA ASN A 26 11.24 -0.14 -11.39
C ASN A 26 11.58 -1.51 -10.79
N LEU A 27 12.69 -2.10 -11.22
CA LEU A 27 13.17 -3.38 -10.71
C LEU A 27 14.01 -3.24 -9.43
N GLY A 28 14.29 -2.01 -8.98
CA GLY A 28 15.13 -1.68 -7.84
C GLY A 28 16.45 -1.04 -8.27
N SER A 29 17.13 -0.33 -7.36
CA SER A 29 18.41 0.35 -7.62
C SER A 29 18.42 1.15 -8.92
N ILE A 30 17.33 1.90 -9.19
CA ILE A 30 17.10 2.71 -10.39
C ILE A 30 17.20 1.96 -11.73
N TYR A 31 17.05 0.63 -11.73
CA TYR A 31 16.92 -0.16 -12.95
C TYR A 31 15.46 -0.23 -13.41
N PHE A 32 15.24 0.05 -14.69
CA PHE A 32 13.91 0.16 -15.26
C PHE A 32 13.70 -0.80 -16.42
N LYS A 33 12.55 -1.47 -16.46
CA LYS A 33 12.10 -2.31 -17.57
C LYS A 33 10.96 -1.62 -18.30
N ASP A 34 11.06 -1.48 -19.61
CA ASP A 34 9.97 -0.99 -20.44
C ASP A 34 8.79 -1.98 -20.39
N ILE A 35 7.67 -1.56 -19.80
CA ILE A 35 6.41 -2.30 -19.70
C ILE A 35 5.29 -1.60 -20.46
N THR A 36 5.63 -0.70 -21.40
CA THR A 36 4.67 0.11 -22.16
C THR A 36 3.54 -0.73 -22.75
N LYS A 37 3.86 -1.91 -23.29
CA LYS A 37 2.88 -2.81 -23.92
C LYS A 37 2.01 -3.61 -22.94
N THR A 38 2.41 -3.75 -21.68
CA THR A 38 1.73 -4.59 -20.68
C THR A 38 1.12 -3.79 -19.53
N SER A 39 1.41 -2.49 -19.42
CA SER A 39 0.95 -1.62 -18.32
C SER A 39 -0.57 -1.43 -18.22
N GLY A 40 -1.33 -1.76 -19.26
CA GLY A 40 -2.76 -1.45 -19.41
C GLY A 40 -3.09 0.02 -19.70
N ILE A 41 -2.11 0.92 -19.57
CA ILE A 41 -2.27 2.34 -19.93
C ILE A 41 -2.18 2.49 -21.45
N PRO A 42 -3.14 3.15 -22.12
CA PRO A 42 -3.06 3.44 -23.55
C PRO A 42 -1.79 4.23 -23.87
N THR A 43 -1.02 3.75 -24.84
CA THR A 43 0.31 4.30 -25.12
C THR A 43 0.32 5.24 -26.32
N GLN A 44 -0.65 5.10 -27.23
CA GLN A 44 -0.84 5.99 -28.37
C GLN A 44 -1.82 7.11 -27.99
N ILE A 45 -1.38 8.00 -27.10
CA ILE A 45 -2.14 9.17 -26.68
C ILE A 45 -1.52 10.41 -27.35
N THR A 46 -2.27 11.03 -28.24
CA THR A 46 -1.89 12.29 -28.88
C THR A 46 -2.20 13.48 -27.97
N GLY A 47 -1.31 14.49 -27.97
CA GLY A 47 -1.56 15.75 -27.29
C GLY A 47 -1.51 15.67 -25.76
N ALA A 48 -0.98 14.61 -25.16
CA ALA A 48 -0.87 14.50 -23.70
C ALA A 48 0.01 15.64 -23.14
N LEU A 49 -0.51 16.36 -22.14
CA LEU A 49 0.14 17.55 -21.57
C LEU A 49 0.82 17.28 -20.23
N LYS A 50 0.19 16.45 -19.39
CA LYS A 50 0.68 16.08 -18.05
C LYS A 50 0.14 14.69 -17.68
N LEU A 51 0.75 14.06 -16.69
CA LEU A 51 0.22 12.88 -16.01
C LEU A 51 -0.04 13.28 -14.55
N VAL A 52 -1.27 13.13 -14.08
CA VAL A 52 -1.66 13.47 -12.70
C VAL A 52 -2.27 12.22 -12.09
N MET A 53 -1.76 11.84 -10.92
CA MET A 53 -2.21 10.64 -10.23
C MET A 53 -2.76 10.98 -8.86
N ASP A 54 -3.96 10.50 -8.59
CA ASP A 54 -4.67 10.74 -7.34
C ASP A 54 -5.75 9.67 -7.11
N ASP A 55 -6.26 9.56 -5.89
CA ASP A 55 -7.29 8.58 -5.50
C ASP A 55 -8.69 9.20 -5.67
N TRP A 56 -9.22 9.14 -6.90
CA TRP A 56 -10.47 9.82 -7.24
C TRP A 56 -11.69 9.15 -6.62
N ASN A 57 -11.74 7.82 -6.62
CA ASN A 57 -12.87 7.06 -6.10
C ASN A 57 -12.75 6.72 -4.60
N ASN A 58 -11.67 7.14 -3.94
CA ASN A 58 -11.38 6.95 -2.53
C ASN A 58 -11.26 5.46 -2.12
N ASP A 59 -10.58 4.67 -2.97
CA ASP A 59 -10.31 3.24 -2.75
C ASP A 59 -8.84 2.92 -2.38
N ASP A 60 -8.07 3.98 -2.06
CA ASP A 60 -6.63 3.95 -1.76
C ASP A 60 -5.74 3.56 -2.96
N MET A 61 -6.29 3.58 -4.18
CA MET A 61 -5.55 3.32 -5.41
C MET A 61 -5.35 4.62 -6.21
N LEU A 62 -4.16 4.80 -6.77
CA LEU A 62 -3.88 5.97 -7.60
C LEU A 62 -4.43 5.78 -9.02
N ASP A 63 -5.49 6.51 -9.32
CA ASP A 63 -6.03 6.70 -10.65
C ASP A 63 -5.17 7.66 -11.47
N LEU A 64 -5.35 7.69 -12.79
CA LEU A 64 -4.54 8.51 -13.70
C LEU A 64 -5.42 9.43 -14.55
N PHE A 65 -5.14 10.73 -14.45
CA PHE A 65 -5.67 11.79 -15.31
C PHE A 65 -4.63 12.27 -16.31
N ILE A 66 -5.06 12.43 -17.56
CA ILE A 66 -4.21 12.86 -18.67
C ILE A 66 -4.90 14.02 -19.39
N PRO A 67 -4.61 15.30 -19.05
CA PRO A 67 -5.07 16.44 -19.84
C PRO A 67 -4.45 16.38 -21.24
N ARG A 68 -5.25 16.69 -22.26
CA ARG A 68 -4.88 16.57 -23.67
C ARG A 68 -5.16 17.84 -24.45
N LYS A 69 -4.34 18.10 -25.46
CA LYS A 69 -4.53 19.22 -26.38
C LYS A 69 -5.84 19.06 -27.14
N SER A 70 -6.71 20.06 -27.04
CA SER A 70 -8.00 20.13 -27.76
C SER A 70 -9.02 19.04 -27.44
N GLU A 71 -8.77 18.17 -26.45
CA GLU A 71 -9.70 17.12 -26.02
C GLU A 71 -9.91 17.17 -24.49
N PRO A 72 -11.06 16.70 -23.98
CA PRO A 72 -11.24 16.47 -22.56
C PRO A 72 -10.15 15.56 -21.98
N PRO A 73 -9.77 15.75 -20.70
CA PRO A 73 -8.85 14.87 -20.01
C PRO A 73 -9.29 13.40 -20.11
N MET A 74 -8.34 12.51 -20.38
CA MET A 74 -8.56 11.07 -20.28
C MET A 74 -8.40 10.63 -18.83
N PHE A 75 -9.24 9.71 -18.39
CA PHE A 75 -9.19 9.14 -17.05
C PHE A 75 -9.10 7.62 -17.09
N MET A 76 -8.25 7.10 -16.24
CA MET A 76 -7.93 5.69 -16.14
C MET A 76 -8.00 5.30 -14.68
N GLN A 77 -8.99 4.48 -14.32
CA GLN A 77 -9.17 4.00 -12.96
C GLN A 77 -8.24 2.81 -12.68
N LYS A 78 -7.75 2.72 -11.45
CA LYS A 78 -6.92 1.62 -10.97
C LYS A 78 -7.66 0.78 -9.95
N ASN A 79 -8.08 -0.42 -10.34
CA ASN A 79 -8.60 -1.39 -9.39
C ASN A 79 -7.45 -2.20 -8.76
N ARG A 80 -7.62 -2.61 -7.50
CA ARG A 80 -6.67 -3.46 -6.78
C ARG A 80 -6.43 -4.78 -7.53
N GLY A 81 -5.17 -5.12 -7.76
CA GLY A 81 -4.78 -6.32 -8.51
C GLY A 81 -4.99 -6.26 -10.03
N ALA A 82 -5.53 -5.17 -10.57
CA ALA A 82 -5.75 -4.98 -12.00
C ALA A 82 -4.78 -3.94 -12.60
N VAL A 83 -4.71 -3.87 -13.92
CA VAL A 83 -4.07 -2.75 -14.63
C VAL A 83 -4.99 -1.52 -14.63
N HIS A 84 -4.45 -0.35 -14.94
CA HIS A 84 -5.27 0.85 -15.18
C HIS A 84 -6.22 0.61 -16.37
N SER A 85 -7.49 0.98 -16.23
CA SER A 85 -8.50 0.81 -17.28
C SER A 85 -9.38 2.05 -17.46
N PRO A 86 -9.84 2.37 -18.68
CA PRO A 86 -10.78 3.46 -18.89
C PRO A 86 -12.07 3.21 -18.12
N THR A 87 -12.70 4.27 -17.63
CA THR A 87 -13.99 4.21 -16.94
C THR A 87 -14.83 5.45 -17.24
N ASN A 88 -16.14 5.36 -17.03
CA ASN A 88 -17.12 6.43 -17.23
C ASN A 88 -17.64 7.01 -15.90
N THR A 89 -16.91 6.83 -14.80
CA THR A 89 -17.30 7.31 -13.46
C THR A 89 -17.11 8.81 -13.27
N LEU A 90 -16.33 9.48 -14.13
CA LEU A 90 -16.15 10.93 -14.05
C LEU A 90 -17.35 11.70 -14.64
N PRO A 91 -17.68 12.88 -14.08
CA PRO A 91 -18.53 13.83 -14.77
C PRO A 91 -17.88 14.28 -16.09
N THR A 92 -18.70 14.77 -17.02
CA THR A 92 -18.19 15.33 -18.29
C THR A 92 -17.27 16.51 -17.99
N LEU A 93 -15.99 16.38 -18.33
CA LEU A 93 -14.98 17.41 -18.12
C LEU A 93 -14.83 18.31 -19.36
N PRO A 94 -14.52 19.61 -19.18
CA PRO A 94 -14.17 20.49 -20.28
C PRO A 94 -12.85 20.07 -20.92
N THR A 95 -12.60 20.53 -22.15
CA THR A 95 -11.24 20.55 -22.69
C THR A 95 -10.37 21.48 -21.83
N ALA A 96 -9.38 20.90 -21.15
CA ALA A 96 -8.53 21.61 -20.20
C ALA A 96 -7.05 21.56 -20.61
N SER A 97 -6.37 22.70 -20.55
CA SER A 97 -4.93 22.81 -20.85
C SER A 97 -4.04 22.41 -19.67
N ALA A 98 -4.58 22.44 -18.45
CA ALA A 98 -3.93 21.96 -17.25
C ALA A 98 -4.97 21.49 -16.25
N LEU A 99 -4.54 20.65 -15.31
CA LEU A 99 -5.36 20.25 -14.17
C LEU A 99 -4.52 20.06 -12.91
N ALA A 100 -5.20 20.13 -11.77
CA ALA A 100 -4.68 19.74 -10.46
C ALA A 100 -5.79 19.06 -9.65
N THR A 101 -5.39 18.22 -8.70
CA THR A 101 -6.28 17.42 -7.86
C THR A 101 -5.93 17.58 -6.39
N GLY A 102 -6.94 17.58 -5.52
CA GLY A 102 -6.79 17.70 -4.08
C GLY A 102 -8.12 17.88 -3.38
N ASP A 103 -8.17 17.63 -2.07
CA ASP A 103 -9.36 17.84 -1.23
C ASP A 103 -9.55 19.35 -0.96
N LEU A 104 -10.43 19.99 -1.74
CA LEU A 104 -10.65 21.45 -1.73
C LEU A 104 -11.80 21.85 -0.81
N ASN A 105 -12.74 20.95 -0.54
CA ASN A 105 -13.87 21.20 0.36
C ASN A 105 -13.72 20.51 1.73
N ASN A 106 -12.60 19.81 1.98
CA ASN A 106 -12.30 19.11 3.22
C ASN A 106 -13.33 18.01 3.56
N ASP A 107 -13.86 17.33 2.54
CA ASP A 107 -14.82 16.22 2.67
C ASP A 107 -14.17 14.83 2.56
N LEU A 108 -12.83 14.80 2.45
CA LEU A 108 -11.99 13.63 2.23
C LEU A 108 -12.11 12.97 0.86
N ARG A 109 -12.72 13.62 -0.12
CA ARG A 109 -12.68 13.22 -1.52
C ARG A 109 -11.69 14.12 -2.25
N VAL A 110 -11.12 13.56 -3.31
CA VAL A 110 -10.25 14.34 -4.19
C VAL A 110 -11.14 15.12 -5.14
N ASP A 111 -10.96 16.43 -5.18
CA ASP A 111 -11.61 17.35 -6.13
C ASP A 111 -10.69 17.64 -7.31
N LEU A 112 -11.26 18.22 -8.36
CA LEU A 112 -10.54 18.51 -9.61
C LEU A 112 -10.64 19.98 -9.97
N VAL A 113 -9.52 20.58 -10.35
CA VAL A 113 -9.45 21.91 -10.95
C VAL A 113 -8.95 21.80 -12.38
N CYS A 114 -9.74 22.27 -13.34
CA CYS A 114 -9.39 22.36 -14.74
C CYS A 114 -9.11 23.81 -15.13
N LEU A 115 -7.98 24.05 -15.82
CA LEU A 115 -7.76 25.29 -16.54
C LEU A 115 -8.39 25.16 -17.92
N ALA A 116 -9.57 25.75 -18.11
CA ALA A 116 -10.36 25.66 -19.34
C ALA A 116 -10.82 27.05 -19.78
N ASN A 117 -10.72 27.35 -21.08
CA ASN A 117 -11.20 28.61 -21.67
C ASN A 117 -10.72 29.89 -20.96
N GLY A 118 -9.49 29.87 -20.42
CA GLY A 118 -8.92 31.01 -19.68
C GLY A 118 -9.52 31.23 -18.29
N LYS A 119 -10.15 30.22 -17.71
CA LYS A 119 -10.76 30.23 -16.37
C LYS A 119 -10.35 28.97 -15.61
N LEU A 120 -10.49 29.00 -14.29
CA LEU A 120 -10.41 27.80 -13.47
C LEU A 120 -11.82 27.27 -13.25
N GLU A 121 -12.05 26.00 -13.57
CA GLU A 121 -13.29 25.27 -13.33
C GLU A 121 -13.01 24.22 -12.25
N VAL A 122 -13.63 24.41 -11.08
CA VAL A 122 -13.52 23.51 -9.92
C VAL A 122 -14.70 22.57 -9.93
N THR A 123 -14.44 21.27 -9.84
CA THR A 123 -15.45 20.20 -9.72
C THR A 123 -15.24 19.51 -8.38
N PHE A 124 -16.25 19.59 -7.52
CA PHE A 124 -16.23 18.93 -6.21
C PHE A 124 -16.78 17.51 -6.33
N ASN A 125 -15.97 16.52 -5.96
CA ASN A 125 -16.32 15.12 -6.16
C ASN A 125 -17.38 14.67 -5.15
N GLY A 126 -18.36 13.89 -5.60
CA GLY A 126 -19.52 13.51 -4.77
C GLY A 126 -20.58 14.60 -4.62
N LEU A 127 -20.37 15.78 -5.19
CA LEU A 127 -21.36 16.85 -5.28
C LEU A 127 -21.71 17.11 -6.77
N GLU A 128 -22.93 17.59 -7.02
CA GLU A 128 -23.31 18.12 -8.34
C GLU A 128 -22.94 19.61 -8.49
N GLU A 129 -21.94 20.07 -7.73
CA GLU A 129 -21.52 21.47 -7.68
C GLU A 129 -20.25 21.71 -8.51
N GLN A 130 -20.28 22.76 -9.33
CA GLN A 130 -19.11 23.30 -10.02
C GLN A 130 -18.97 24.79 -9.70
N GLN A 131 -17.74 25.24 -9.54
CA GLN A 131 -17.40 26.66 -9.39
C GLN A 131 -16.50 27.12 -10.52
N THR A 132 -16.75 28.31 -11.04
CA THR A 132 -15.92 28.92 -12.09
C THR A 132 -15.26 30.18 -11.55
N LEU A 133 -13.93 30.23 -11.62
CA LEU A 133 -13.14 31.38 -11.18
C LEU A 133 -12.55 32.08 -12.40
N PRO A 134 -12.94 33.34 -12.67
CA PRO A 134 -12.36 34.10 -13.75
C PRO A 134 -10.91 34.47 -13.42
N LEU A 135 -10.01 34.29 -14.39
CA LEU A 135 -8.67 34.84 -14.30
C LEU A 135 -8.70 36.32 -14.67
N ALA A 136 -8.05 37.15 -13.85
CA ALA A 136 -7.89 38.59 -14.11
C ALA A 136 -6.92 38.86 -15.27
N LYS A 137 -5.90 38.00 -15.45
CA LYS A 137 -4.96 38.03 -16.57
C LYS A 137 -5.11 36.75 -17.42
N PRO A 138 -5.14 36.85 -18.76
CA PRO A 138 -5.11 35.67 -19.63
C PRO A 138 -3.71 35.02 -19.60
N GLY A 139 -3.56 33.87 -20.26
CA GLY A 139 -2.25 33.26 -20.48
C GLY A 139 -1.74 32.35 -19.37
N ALA A 140 -2.60 31.97 -18.41
CA ALA A 140 -2.30 30.84 -17.53
C ALA A 140 -2.08 29.56 -18.36
N THR A 141 -1.11 28.76 -17.96
CA THR A 141 -0.71 27.49 -18.60
C THR A 141 -0.63 26.33 -17.61
N ALA A 142 -0.63 26.59 -16.30
CA ALA A 142 -0.70 25.57 -15.27
C ALA A 142 -1.47 26.06 -14.03
N VAL A 143 -1.97 25.10 -13.26
CA VAL A 143 -2.61 25.29 -11.96
C VAL A 143 -1.91 24.43 -10.92
N ASN A 144 -1.70 24.99 -9.73
CA ASN A 144 -1.08 24.33 -8.57
C ASN A 144 -1.96 24.54 -7.35
N LEU A 145 -1.93 23.57 -6.43
CA LEU A 145 -2.65 23.62 -5.16
C LEU A 145 -1.65 23.59 -4.01
N PHE A 146 -1.79 24.50 -3.06
CA PHE A 146 -1.09 24.45 -1.78
C PHE A 146 -1.79 25.40 -0.80
N ASP A 147 -1.65 25.12 0.49
CA ASP A 147 -2.24 25.89 1.60
C ASP A 147 -1.22 26.97 2.02
N TYR A 148 -1.33 28.18 1.46
CA TYR A 148 -0.26 29.18 1.59
C TYR A 148 -0.30 29.89 2.95
N ASP A 149 -1.44 29.94 3.61
CA ASP A 149 -1.62 30.62 4.90
C ASP A 149 -1.84 29.66 6.07
N ASN A 150 -1.57 28.37 5.84
CA ASN A 150 -1.66 27.27 6.80
C ASN A 150 -3.05 27.16 7.48
N ASP A 151 -4.14 27.58 6.83
CA ASP A 151 -5.47 27.55 7.42
C ASP A 151 -6.20 26.19 7.27
N GLY A 152 -5.59 25.26 6.54
CA GLY A 152 -6.08 23.90 6.32
C GLY A 152 -6.84 23.71 5.02
N TRP A 153 -7.05 24.77 4.23
CA TRP A 153 -7.70 24.72 2.94
C TRP A 153 -6.67 24.82 1.82
N LEU A 154 -6.79 23.99 0.77
CA LEU A 154 -5.94 24.11 -0.40
C LEU A 154 -6.36 25.34 -1.22
N ASP A 155 -5.41 26.24 -1.48
CA ASP A 155 -5.58 27.43 -2.31
C ASP A 155 -5.16 27.16 -3.75
N LEU A 156 -5.62 28.00 -4.69
CA LEU A 156 -5.36 27.84 -6.11
C LEU A 156 -4.35 28.87 -6.63
N PHE A 157 -3.33 28.39 -7.33
CA PHE A 157 -2.34 29.24 -8.00
C PHE A 157 -2.29 28.92 -9.50
N ALA A 158 -2.77 29.85 -10.32
CA ALA A 158 -2.64 29.81 -11.77
C ALA A 158 -1.35 30.52 -12.19
N ILE A 159 -0.48 29.82 -12.92
CA ILE A 159 0.79 30.35 -13.44
C ILE A 159 0.78 30.38 -14.96
N GLY A 160 1.52 31.31 -15.54
CA GLY A 160 1.61 31.51 -16.98
C GLY A 160 2.24 32.87 -17.26
N ASP A 161 1.46 33.85 -17.71
CA ASP A 161 1.90 35.25 -17.64
C ASP A 161 1.71 35.82 -16.22
N GLY A 162 2.75 35.70 -15.39
CA GLY A 162 2.71 35.99 -13.97
C GLY A 162 2.08 34.86 -13.14
N VAL A 163 1.61 35.22 -11.94
CA VAL A 163 0.95 34.32 -10.98
C VAL A 163 -0.35 34.97 -10.51
N GLN A 164 -1.42 34.18 -10.45
CA GLN A 164 -2.72 34.57 -9.89
C GLN A 164 -3.11 33.59 -8.79
N ALA A 165 -3.50 34.12 -7.64
CA ALA A 165 -3.79 33.34 -6.44
C ALA A 165 -5.24 33.53 -6.00
N PHE A 166 -5.90 32.43 -5.65
CA PHE A 166 -7.25 32.40 -5.11
C PHE A 166 -7.23 31.67 -3.79
N ARG A 167 -7.53 32.40 -2.72
CA ARG A 167 -7.65 31.84 -1.38
C ARG A 167 -8.96 31.10 -1.23
N ASN A 168 -8.91 29.87 -0.72
CA ASN A 168 -10.07 29.07 -0.39
C ASN A 168 -10.61 29.46 1.00
N GLN A 169 -11.89 29.80 1.08
CA GLN A 169 -12.57 30.18 2.33
C GLN A 169 -13.54 29.08 2.81
N GLY A 170 -13.31 27.85 2.35
CA GLY A 170 -14.20 26.71 2.56
C GLY A 170 -15.57 26.96 1.97
N THR A 171 -16.61 26.94 2.82
CA THR A 171 -18.00 27.23 2.39
C THR A 171 -18.18 28.65 1.84
N GLY A 172 -17.24 29.57 2.10
CA GLY A 172 -17.23 30.91 1.52
C GLY A 172 -16.80 30.97 0.05
N GLY A 173 -16.33 29.86 -0.53
CA GLY A 173 -15.80 29.79 -1.88
C GLY A 173 -14.39 30.37 -2.00
N PHE A 174 -14.01 30.79 -3.20
CA PHE A 174 -12.66 31.30 -3.48
C PHE A 174 -12.63 32.82 -3.66
N THR A 175 -11.64 33.47 -3.05
CA THR A 175 -11.39 34.92 -3.19
C THR A 175 -10.06 35.17 -3.90
N ASN A 176 -10.04 36.03 -4.92
CA ASN A 176 -8.79 36.44 -5.55
C ASN A 176 -7.96 37.30 -4.59
N VAL A 177 -6.77 36.81 -4.25
CA VAL A 177 -5.83 37.47 -3.32
C VAL A 177 -4.52 37.89 -4.00
N THR A 178 -4.48 37.84 -5.33
CA THR A 178 -3.26 38.11 -6.13
C THR A 178 -2.57 39.43 -5.73
N ALA A 179 -3.33 40.52 -5.65
CA ALA A 179 -2.79 41.83 -5.27
C ALA A 179 -2.45 41.93 -3.77
N ALA A 180 -3.23 41.26 -2.91
CA ALA A 180 -2.96 41.22 -1.47
C ALA A 180 -1.65 40.50 -1.14
N LEU A 181 -1.28 39.50 -1.95
CA LEU A 181 0.01 38.81 -1.89
C LEU A 181 1.13 39.51 -2.68
N GLY A 182 0.85 40.65 -3.33
CA GLY A 182 1.82 41.37 -4.17
C GLY A 182 2.25 40.64 -5.46
N LEU A 183 1.56 39.56 -5.84
CA LEU A 183 1.87 38.72 -6.99
C LEU A 183 1.49 39.39 -8.32
N ASP A 184 0.67 40.44 -8.28
CA ASP A 184 0.30 41.23 -9.45
C ASP A 184 1.50 41.99 -10.07
N SER A 185 2.49 42.33 -9.24
CA SER A 185 3.78 42.91 -9.64
C SER A 185 4.69 41.93 -10.39
N LEU A 186 4.43 40.62 -10.27
CA LEU A 186 5.17 39.60 -10.97
C LEU A 186 4.64 39.45 -12.40
N THR A 187 5.31 40.14 -13.34
CA THR A 187 5.00 40.10 -14.77
C THR A 187 5.98 39.24 -15.54
N GLY A 188 5.52 38.53 -16.57
CA GLY A 188 6.36 37.69 -17.42
C GLY A 188 6.10 36.19 -17.22
N GLN A 189 6.61 35.39 -18.16
CA GLN A 189 6.30 33.96 -18.19
C GLN A 189 6.86 33.25 -16.96
N VAL A 190 6.00 32.52 -16.25
CA VAL A 190 6.31 31.53 -15.23
C VAL A 190 5.93 30.16 -15.81
N THR A 191 6.87 29.22 -15.81
CA THR A 191 6.67 27.88 -16.38
C THR A 191 6.51 26.80 -15.32
N GLN A 192 7.04 27.03 -14.11
CA GLN A 192 6.91 26.14 -12.96
C GLN A 192 6.85 26.95 -11.66
N LEU A 193 6.15 26.38 -10.68
CA LEU A 193 6.05 26.86 -9.31
C LEU A 193 6.20 25.65 -8.39
N ALA A 194 7.00 25.80 -7.35
CA ALA A 194 7.10 24.86 -6.23
C ALA A 194 6.89 25.61 -4.93
N ALA A 195 6.23 24.98 -3.96
CA ALA A 195 6.02 25.49 -2.62
C ALA A 195 6.68 24.57 -1.59
N ALA A 196 7.39 25.14 -0.62
CA ALA A 196 7.97 24.44 0.51
C ALA A 196 8.40 25.44 1.59
N ASP A 197 8.44 25.03 2.85
CA ASP A 197 9.03 25.84 3.93
C ASP A 197 10.58 25.80 3.82
N ILE A 198 11.11 26.68 2.95
CA ILE A 198 12.51 26.72 2.53
C ILE A 198 13.39 27.34 3.62
N ASP A 199 12.93 28.42 4.25
CA ASP A 199 13.67 29.12 5.30
C ASP A 199 13.43 28.56 6.71
N ARG A 200 12.48 27.62 6.84
CA ARG A 200 12.13 26.87 8.05
C ARG A 200 11.43 27.70 9.11
N ASP A 201 10.66 28.70 8.71
CA ASP A 201 9.92 29.57 9.64
C ASP A 201 8.46 29.14 9.89
N GLY A 202 8.01 28.04 9.26
CA GLY A 202 6.72 27.42 9.52
C GLY A 202 5.61 27.84 8.55
N ASP A 203 5.95 28.40 7.40
CA ASP A 203 5.05 28.51 6.25
C ASP A 203 5.76 28.17 4.93
N SER A 204 4.97 27.91 3.88
CA SER A 204 5.54 27.51 2.60
C SER A 204 5.87 28.73 1.74
N ASP A 205 7.15 28.87 1.40
CA ASP A 205 7.70 29.81 0.42
C ASP A 205 7.47 29.34 -1.02
N LEU A 206 7.63 30.24 -2.00
CA LEU A 206 7.51 29.91 -3.43
C LEU A 206 8.84 30.01 -4.16
N LEU A 207 9.13 29.00 -4.98
CA LEU A 207 10.21 29.01 -5.97
C LEU A 207 9.63 28.93 -7.38
N LEU A 208 9.96 29.90 -8.22
CA LEU A 208 9.40 30.06 -9.58
C LEU A 208 10.48 29.95 -10.65
N ALA A 209 10.18 29.19 -11.70
CA ALA A 209 10.93 29.26 -12.97
C ALA A 209 10.35 30.40 -13.83
N HIS A 210 10.96 31.58 -13.73
CA HIS A 210 10.53 32.79 -14.45
C HIS A 210 11.36 33.02 -15.72
N ALA A 211 10.82 33.78 -16.68
CA ALA A 211 11.44 34.12 -17.96
C ALA A 211 12.85 34.73 -17.83
N THR A 212 13.15 35.33 -16.69
CA THR A 212 14.44 35.99 -16.39
C THR A 212 15.31 35.18 -15.42
N GLY A 213 14.98 33.93 -15.14
CA GLY A 213 15.67 33.06 -14.19
C GLY A 213 14.81 32.65 -12.99
N LEU A 214 15.41 31.92 -12.04
CA LEU A 214 14.71 31.51 -10.82
C LEU A 214 14.36 32.71 -9.94
N LYS A 215 13.15 32.72 -9.38
CA LYS A 215 12.71 33.69 -8.38
C LYS A 215 12.27 32.97 -7.12
N TYR A 216 12.83 33.37 -5.99
CA TYR A 216 12.41 32.95 -4.66
C TYR A 216 11.52 34.06 -4.08
N LEU A 217 10.32 33.69 -3.65
CA LEU A 217 9.38 34.56 -2.95
C LEU A 217 9.18 34.01 -1.55
N ARG A 218 9.60 34.79 -0.55
CA ARG A 218 9.41 34.47 0.85
C ARG A 218 7.98 34.74 1.27
N ASN A 219 7.36 33.83 2.02
CA ASN A 219 6.01 33.99 2.52
C ASN A 219 6.01 34.62 3.92
N ASP A 220 6.03 35.94 4.02
CA ASP A 220 5.98 36.59 5.33
C ASP A 220 4.53 36.69 5.85
N GLY A 221 4.07 35.66 6.59
CA GLY A 221 2.85 35.74 7.41
C GLY A 221 1.95 34.50 7.39
N GLY A 222 2.24 33.49 6.56
CA GLY A 222 1.50 32.22 6.59
C GLY A 222 1.63 31.49 7.93
N ASN A 223 2.78 31.67 8.59
CA ASN A 223 3.08 31.15 9.92
C ASN A 223 2.29 31.84 11.06
N ALA A 224 1.40 32.79 10.73
CA ALA A 224 0.36 33.21 11.65
C ALA A 224 -0.51 32.01 12.07
N ASN A 225 -0.73 31.04 11.18
CA ASN A 225 -1.27 29.72 11.51
C ASN A 225 -0.14 28.69 11.64
N HIS A 226 -0.46 27.50 12.17
CA HIS A 226 0.53 26.46 12.38
C HIS A 226 0.59 25.52 11.17
N GLN A 227 1.81 25.19 10.78
CA GLN A 227 2.11 24.12 9.82
C GLN A 227 2.44 22.82 10.56
N LEU A 228 1.82 21.73 10.12
CA LEU A 228 2.15 20.35 10.44
C LEU A 228 3.15 19.83 9.39
N LYS A 229 4.34 19.42 9.84
CA LYS A 229 5.33 18.73 9.00
C LYS A 229 5.34 17.24 9.27
N ILE A 230 5.22 16.44 8.21
CA ILE A 230 5.18 14.99 8.30
C ILE A 230 6.28 14.38 7.45
N ARG A 231 7.00 13.41 8.03
CA ARG A 231 7.86 12.49 7.30
C ARG A 231 7.25 11.10 7.33
N LEU A 232 7.29 10.42 6.21
CA LEU A 232 6.87 9.03 6.10
C LEU A 232 8.08 8.10 6.10
N TYR A 233 7.96 6.98 6.81
CA TYR A 233 8.94 5.89 6.80
C TYR A 233 8.23 4.59 6.44
N GLY A 234 8.24 4.25 5.16
CA GLY A 234 7.67 2.99 4.68
C GLY A 234 8.58 1.81 4.94
N ASN A 235 7.99 0.63 5.04
CA ASN A 235 8.66 -0.64 5.26
C ASN A 235 8.36 -1.61 4.11
N ARG A 236 7.17 -2.23 4.10
CA ARG A 236 6.85 -3.33 3.18
C ARG A 236 6.16 -2.81 1.92
N SER A 237 5.04 -2.09 2.08
CA SER A 237 4.14 -1.80 0.97
C SER A 237 4.60 -0.65 0.09
N ASN A 238 5.18 0.41 0.67
CA ASN A 238 5.63 1.58 -0.08
C ASN A 238 6.73 2.32 0.68
N ALA A 239 7.98 1.95 0.42
CA ALA A 239 9.12 2.52 1.16
C ALA A 239 9.22 4.05 1.02
N SER A 240 8.72 4.62 -0.09
CA SER A 240 8.78 6.06 -0.35
C SER A 240 7.69 6.87 0.35
N GLY A 241 6.56 6.25 0.69
CA GLY A 241 5.33 6.94 1.11
C GLY A 241 4.67 7.79 0.04
N ILE A 242 5.23 7.94 -1.17
CA ILE A 242 4.62 8.71 -2.25
C ILE A 242 3.41 7.94 -2.77
N GLY A 243 2.27 8.62 -2.87
CA GLY A 243 1.00 8.08 -3.34
C GLY A 243 0.08 7.55 -2.25
N ILE A 244 0.52 7.47 -0.99
CA ILE A 244 -0.40 7.16 0.11
C ILE A 244 -1.22 8.39 0.47
N GLN A 245 -2.30 8.16 1.23
CA GLN A 245 -3.11 9.24 1.79
C GLN A 245 -2.69 9.53 3.24
N VAL A 246 -2.63 10.81 3.59
CA VAL A 246 -2.55 11.28 4.97
C VAL A 246 -3.85 11.98 5.34
N GLU A 247 -4.50 11.52 6.40
CA GLU A 247 -5.73 12.11 6.94
C GLU A 247 -5.47 12.66 8.34
N THR A 248 -5.99 13.85 8.63
CA THR A 248 -5.96 14.39 9.99
C THR A 248 -7.28 15.04 10.38
N VAL A 249 -7.60 14.93 11.66
CA VAL A 249 -8.76 15.56 12.29
C VAL A 249 -8.27 16.42 13.46
N THR A 250 -8.71 17.66 13.51
CA THR A 250 -8.50 18.60 14.62
C THR A 250 -9.78 19.43 14.85
N THR A 251 -9.74 20.40 15.75
CA THR A 251 -10.91 21.22 16.04
C THR A 251 -11.30 22.04 14.81
N GLY A 252 -12.52 21.80 14.30
CA GLY A 252 -13.10 22.52 13.17
C GLY A 252 -12.51 22.19 11.80
N LEU A 253 -11.60 21.21 11.71
CA LEU A 253 -10.90 20.86 10.47
C LEU A 253 -10.69 19.35 10.37
N ARG A 254 -11.02 18.79 9.22
CA ARG A 254 -10.75 17.41 8.83
C ARG A 254 -10.29 17.46 7.37
N LEU A 255 -9.14 16.91 7.07
CA LEU A 255 -8.58 17.01 5.72
C LEU A 255 -7.84 15.75 5.32
N LYS A 256 -7.74 15.54 4.00
CA LYS A 256 -6.92 14.50 3.38
C LYS A 256 -5.87 15.12 2.45
N ARG A 257 -4.69 14.52 2.37
CA ARG A 257 -3.66 14.86 1.39
C ARG A 257 -3.06 13.60 0.77
N THR A 258 -3.02 13.57 -0.56
CA THR A 258 -2.23 12.61 -1.33
C THR A 258 -0.76 13.02 -1.28
N VAL A 259 0.12 12.08 -0.99
CA VAL A 259 1.54 12.38 -0.82
C VAL A 259 2.24 12.42 -2.16
N HIS A 260 2.59 13.62 -2.63
CA HIS A 260 3.35 13.81 -3.87
C HIS A 260 4.84 14.09 -3.63
N SER A 261 5.19 14.57 -2.44
CA SER A 261 6.55 14.93 -2.02
C SER A 261 6.72 14.76 -0.51
N LEU A 262 7.97 14.74 -0.05
CA LEU A 262 8.33 14.70 1.37
C LEU A 262 9.33 15.84 1.71
N PRO A 263 9.26 16.44 2.91
CA PRO A 263 8.21 16.25 3.91
C PRO A 263 6.86 16.79 3.42
N ILE A 264 5.77 16.30 3.99
CA ILE A 264 4.42 16.81 3.73
C ILE A 264 4.21 18.00 4.66
N GLU A 265 3.75 19.10 4.10
CA GLU A 265 3.44 20.34 4.83
C GLU A 265 1.92 20.58 4.73
N ILE A 266 1.27 20.72 5.88
CA ILE A 266 -0.20 20.83 5.97
C ILE A 266 -0.53 21.94 6.97
N GLY A 267 -1.34 22.93 6.59
CA GLY A 267 -1.89 23.87 7.54
C GLY A 267 -2.91 23.24 8.47
N ILE A 268 -2.87 23.62 9.74
CA ILE A 268 -3.83 23.14 10.75
C ILE A 268 -4.51 24.32 11.46
N GLY A 269 -4.48 25.51 10.85
CA GLY A 269 -5.01 26.74 11.42
C GLY A 269 -4.33 27.08 12.75
N LYS A 270 -5.11 27.48 13.75
CA LYS A 270 -4.60 27.79 15.11
C LYS A 270 -4.42 26.55 16.00
N ASN A 271 -4.69 25.36 15.48
CA ASN A 271 -4.71 24.15 16.29
C ASN A 271 -3.28 23.70 16.67
N LYS A 272 -3.14 23.07 17.84
CA LYS A 272 -1.87 22.46 18.33
C LYS A 272 -2.03 20.99 18.73
N LEU A 273 -3.24 20.46 18.61
CA LEU A 273 -3.60 19.09 18.94
C LEU A 273 -4.41 18.53 17.78
N LEU A 274 -3.96 17.41 17.23
CA LEU A 274 -4.74 16.61 16.29
C LEU A 274 -5.42 15.52 17.09
N HIS A 275 -6.74 15.39 16.92
CA HIS A 275 -7.49 14.25 17.47
C HIS A 275 -7.06 12.94 16.81
N SER A 276 -6.75 13.00 15.50
CA SER A 276 -6.13 11.90 14.78
C SER A 276 -5.15 12.37 13.71
N LEU A 277 -4.11 11.56 13.47
CA LEU A 277 -3.19 11.68 12.35
C LEU A 277 -2.89 10.30 11.78
N ASN A 278 -3.34 10.06 10.56
CA ASN A 278 -3.38 8.74 9.97
C ASN A 278 -2.62 8.71 8.65
N ALA A 279 -1.74 7.72 8.49
CA ALA A 279 -1.16 7.37 7.20
C ALA A 279 -1.84 6.09 6.70
N ARG A 280 -2.45 6.15 5.51
CA ARG A 280 -3.16 5.04 4.87
C ARG A 280 -2.19 4.30 3.96
N TRP A 281 -1.33 3.47 4.54
CA TRP A 281 -0.45 2.60 3.76
C TRP A 281 -1.28 1.55 3.02
N PHE A 282 -0.82 1.08 1.86
CA PHE A 282 -1.57 0.14 1.02
C PHE A 282 -1.94 -1.17 1.73
N ASP A 283 -1.12 -1.58 2.72
CA ASP A 283 -1.35 -2.75 3.56
C ASP A 283 -2.04 -2.42 4.89
N LEU A 284 -1.93 -1.19 5.40
CA LEU A 284 -2.38 -0.86 6.75
C LEU A 284 -2.63 0.64 6.93
N SER A 285 -3.80 0.97 7.44
CA SER A 285 -4.05 2.31 7.98
C SER A 285 -3.67 2.35 9.46
N LEU A 286 -2.77 3.28 9.82
CA LEU A 286 -2.35 3.48 11.21
C LEU A 286 -3.00 4.71 11.79
N PHE A 287 -3.63 4.56 12.96
CA PHE A 287 -4.29 5.64 13.67
C PHE A 287 -3.41 6.14 14.82
N ASN A 288 -2.93 7.38 14.73
CA ASN A 288 -2.27 8.05 15.84
C ASN A 288 -3.26 9.03 16.46
N LEU A 289 -3.49 8.93 17.77
CA LEU A 289 -4.46 9.77 18.49
C LEU A 289 -3.74 10.81 19.36
N ASP A 290 -4.41 11.92 19.63
CA ASP A 290 -3.94 12.99 20.52
C ASP A 290 -2.52 13.50 20.18
N VAL A 291 -2.27 13.69 18.89
CA VAL A 291 -0.95 14.08 18.38
C VAL A 291 -0.74 15.58 18.59
N LYS A 292 0.23 15.94 19.44
CA LYS A 292 0.60 17.34 19.67
C LYS A 292 1.52 17.84 18.56
N VAL A 293 1.16 18.98 17.98
CA VAL A 293 1.96 19.64 16.94
C VAL A 293 2.70 20.82 17.55
N LYS A 294 4.01 20.87 17.32
CA LYS A 294 4.87 21.98 17.75
C LYS A 294 5.48 22.66 16.52
N PRO A 295 5.61 24.00 16.52
CA PRO A 295 6.29 24.71 15.45
C PRO A 295 7.70 24.15 15.20
N GLY A 296 8.02 23.92 13.92
CA GLY A 296 9.32 23.40 13.48
C GLY A 296 9.57 21.91 13.73
N GLU A 297 8.65 21.19 14.40
CA GLU A 297 8.76 19.75 14.63
C GLU A 297 8.26 18.96 13.41
N THR A 298 9.02 17.96 12.99
CA THR A 298 8.58 17.00 11.97
C THR A 298 8.13 15.70 12.63
N ILE A 299 6.85 15.37 12.48
CA ILE A 299 6.29 14.11 12.97
C ILE A 299 6.63 13.01 11.98
N THR A 300 7.15 11.88 12.47
CA THR A 300 7.43 10.71 11.61
C THR A 300 6.32 9.69 11.76
N LEU A 301 5.68 9.31 10.65
CA LEU A 301 4.73 8.20 10.59
C LEU A 301 5.41 7.00 9.93
N THR A 302 5.51 5.90 10.68
CA THR A 302 6.20 4.68 10.26
C THR A 302 5.19 3.59 9.91
N GLU A 303 5.35 2.95 8.75
CA GLU A 303 4.63 1.72 8.41
C GLU A 303 5.04 0.60 9.37
N LEU A 304 4.09 0.11 10.17
CA LEU A 304 4.37 -0.95 11.15
C LEU A 304 4.67 -2.29 10.47
N ILE A 305 5.52 -3.07 11.13
CA ILE A 305 5.77 -4.46 10.76
C ILE A 305 4.79 -5.33 11.53
N LEU A 306 3.65 -5.64 10.91
CA LEU A 306 2.69 -6.58 11.48
C LEU A 306 2.76 -7.94 10.77
N PRO A 307 2.52 -9.04 11.47
CA PRO A 307 2.22 -10.31 10.83
C PRO A 307 1.03 -10.13 9.89
N THR A 308 1.20 -10.49 8.62
CA THR A 308 0.14 -10.42 7.59
C THR A 308 -0.52 -11.77 7.37
N GLY A 309 -0.35 -12.72 8.29
CA GLY A 309 -1.05 -13.99 8.25
C GLY A 309 -2.55 -13.74 8.30
N SER A 310 -3.31 -14.63 7.70
CA SER A 310 -4.72 -14.40 7.41
C SER A 310 -5.61 -15.63 7.68
N CYS A 311 -4.99 -16.81 7.82
CA CYS A 311 -5.65 -18.06 8.17
C CYS A 311 -6.47 -17.97 9.47
N PRO A 312 -7.67 -18.56 9.52
CA PRO A 312 -8.42 -18.76 10.76
C PRO A 312 -7.66 -19.63 11.76
N TYR A 313 -7.92 -19.43 13.05
CA TYR A 313 -7.29 -20.20 14.12
C TYR A 313 -8.24 -21.25 14.70
N LEU A 314 -7.72 -22.47 14.85
CA LEU A 314 -8.43 -23.57 15.52
C LEU A 314 -7.95 -23.72 16.95
N TYR A 315 -8.90 -23.79 17.87
CA TYR A 315 -8.69 -24.08 19.26
C TYR A 315 -9.47 -25.33 19.69
N ALA A 316 -8.89 -26.10 20.60
CA ALA A 316 -9.50 -27.28 21.20
C ALA A 316 -9.45 -27.20 22.72
N TRP A 317 -10.51 -27.66 23.40
CA TRP A 317 -10.50 -27.75 24.86
C TRP A 317 -9.61 -28.89 25.34
N ASP A 318 -8.62 -28.58 26.17
CA ASP A 318 -7.64 -29.56 26.68
C ASP A 318 -8.00 -30.17 28.05
N GLY A 319 -9.09 -29.71 28.67
CA GLY A 319 -9.47 -30.05 30.05
C GLY A 319 -9.45 -28.85 30.99
N GLU A 320 -8.64 -27.83 30.69
CA GLU A 320 -8.47 -26.64 31.52
C GLU A 320 -8.71 -25.33 30.74
N LYS A 321 -8.34 -25.30 29.45
CA LYS A 321 -8.45 -24.11 28.59
C LYS A 321 -8.61 -24.48 27.12
N HIS A 322 -8.93 -23.47 26.32
CA HIS A 322 -8.84 -23.57 24.86
C HIS A 322 -7.38 -23.46 24.45
N ARG A 323 -6.79 -24.57 24.00
CA ARG A 323 -5.44 -24.66 23.46
C ARG A 323 -5.45 -24.34 21.97
N PHE A 324 -4.52 -23.50 21.51
CA PHE A 324 -4.28 -23.30 20.08
C PHE A 324 -3.83 -24.62 19.45
N VAL A 325 -4.53 -25.04 18.39
CA VAL A 325 -4.21 -26.26 17.63
C VAL A 325 -3.30 -25.91 16.47
N THR A 326 -3.81 -25.09 15.54
CA THR A 326 -3.11 -24.66 14.32
C THR A 326 -3.90 -23.53 13.67
N ASP A 327 -3.29 -22.86 12.70
CA ASP A 327 -4.05 -22.21 11.64
C ASP A 327 -4.52 -23.23 10.60
N LEU A 328 -5.61 -22.95 9.90
CA LEU A 328 -6.18 -23.81 8.86
C LEU A 328 -6.43 -23.05 7.56
N LEU A 329 -6.62 -23.81 6.48
CA LEU A 329 -6.94 -23.37 5.14
C LEU A 329 -5.89 -22.46 4.50
N GLY A 330 -4.64 -22.50 5.00
CA GLY A 330 -3.54 -21.69 4.46
C GLY A 330 -3.17 -21.99 3.00
N ALA A 331 -3.53 -23.19 2.51
CA ALA A 331 -3.37 -23.58 1.11
C ALA A 331 -4.61 -23.26 0.23
N SER A 332 -5.65 -22.64 0.79
CA SER A 332 -6.91 -22.34 0.10
C SER A 332 -7.29 -20.85 0.05
N PRO A 333 -6.34 -19.91 -0.19
CA PRO A 333 -6.71 -18.51 -0.27
C PRO A 333 -7.51 -18.24 -1.54
N LEU A 334 -8.61 -17.50 -1.42
CA LEU A 334 -9.38 -17.06 -2.59
C LEU A 334 -8.77 -15.79 -3.18
N GLY A 335 -8.36 -15.85 -4.44
CA GLY A 335 -7.92 -14.68 -5.20
C GLY A 335 -6.56 -14.11 -4.80
N LEU A 336 -5.70 -14.88 -4.13
CA LEU A 336 -4.33 -14.47 -3.83
C LEU A 336 -3.48 -14.46 -5.13
N PRO A 337 -3.00 -13.28 -5.58
CA PRO A 337 -2.16 -13.22 -6.77
C PRO A 337 -0.75 -13.74 -6.47
N VAL A 338 -0.18 -14.46 -7.44
CA VAL A 338 1.22 -14.93 -7.42
C VAL A 338 2.08 -14.28 -8.49
N ALA A 339 1.49 -13.91 -9.63
CA ALA A 339 2.08 -13.07 -10.66
C ALA A 339 0.97 -12.30 -11.39
N GLU A 340 1.34 -11.41 -12.31
CA GLU A 340 0.38 -10.62 -13.09
C GLU A 340 -0.59 -11.53 -13.87
N GLY A 341 -1.88 -11.47 -13.53
CA GLY A 341 -2.94 -12.31 -14.12
C GLY A 341 -2.91 -13.78 -13.68
N VAL A 342 -2.08 -14.13 -12.69
CA VAL A 342 -1.86 -15.49 -12.22
C VAL A 342 -2.17 -15.55 -10.73
N TYR A 343 -3.16 -16.37 -10.37
CA TYR A 343 -3.57 -16.61 -8.99
C TYR A 343 -3.14 -18.01 -8.54
N ILE A 344 -2.98 -18.17 -7.24
CA ILE A 344 -2.77 -19.49 -6.63
C ILE A 344 -4.05 -20.31 -6.75
N ASP A 345 -3.90 -21.61 -6.99
CA ASP A 345 -5.01 -22.55 -6.92
C ASP A 345 -5.38 -22.75 -5.44
N ALA A 346 -6.67 -22.90 -5.14
CA ALA A 346 -7.13 -23.19 -3.78
C ALA A 346 -7.20 -24.72 -3.57
N ASP A 347 -6.58 -25.21 -2.50
CA ASP A 347 -6.73 -26.59 -2.00
C ASP A 347 -7.64 -26.58 -0.76
N PRO A 348 -8.97 -26.71 -0.94
CA PRO A 348 -9.93 -26.51 0.15
C PRO A 348 -10.00 -27.66 1.14
N ASP A 349 -9.42 -28.82 0.82
CA ASP A 349 -9.49 -30.02 1.66
C ASP A 349 -8.27 -30.13 2.57
N GLU A 350 -8.48 -29.89 3.86
CA GLU A 350 -7.44 -30.00 4.88
C GLU A 350 -7.88 -30.94 6.02
N ILE A 351 -6.93 -31.74 6.51
CA ILE A 351 -7.10 -32.54 7.73
C ILE A 351 -6.05 -32.05 8.72
N VAL A 352 -6.49 -31.61 9.89
CA VAL A 352 -5.63 -31.15 10.97
C VAL A 352 -5.73 -32.10 12.16
N TRP A 353 -4.60 -32.37 12.81
CA TRP A 353 -4.58 -33.16 14.03
C TRP A 353 -4.99 -32.28 15.21
N ILE A 354 -6.11 -32.60 15.86
CA ILE A 354 -6.66 -31.77 16.95
C ILE A 354 -6.26 -32.24 18.34
N GLY A 355 -5.91 -33.52 18.51
CA GLY A 355 -5.52 -34.10 19.79
C GLY A 355 -5.85 -35.58 19.94
N ASP A 356 -5.62 -36.07 21.15
CA ASP A 356 -6.03 -37.39 21.63
C ASP A 356 -6.68 -37.27 23.03
N GLU A 357 -6.97 -38.39 23.69
CA GLU A 357 -7.64 -38.39 24.99
C GLU A 357 -6.85 -37.67 26.11
N THR A 358 -5.56 -37.38 25.90
CA THR A 358 -4.75 -36.66 26.89
C THR A 358 -4.94 -35.14 26.82
N ASN A 359 -5.26 -34.60 25.64
CA ASN A 359 -5.20 -33.15 25.37
C ASN A 359 -6.37 -32.61 24.53
N PHE A 360 -7.39 -33.42 24.29
CA PHE A 360 -8.68 -33.02 23.77
C PHE A 360 -9.74 -33.71 24.63
N GLN A 361 -10.19 -33.03 25.68
CA GLN A 361 -11.08 -33.59 26.69
C GLN A 361 -12.50 -33.03 26.55
N PRO A 362 -13.54 -33.73 27.01
CA PRO A 362 -14.90 -33.22 26.95
C PRO A 362 -15.22 -32.27 28.12
N ILE A 363 -16.10 -31.31 27.87
CA ILE A 363 -16.82 -30.52 28.88
C ILE A 363 -18.23 -31.09 29.00
N ASP A 364 -18.60 -31.60 30.17
CA ASP A 364 -19.92 -32.21 30.41
C ASP A 364 -20.31 -33.26 29.35
N GLY A 365 -19.32 -34.07 28.91
CA GLY A 365 -19.51 -35.10 27.89
C GLY A 365 -19.48 -34.62 26.43
N ASN A 366 -19.28 -33.32 26.18
CA ASN A 366 -19.19 -32.75 24.84
C ASN A 366 -17.78 -32.25 24.53
N TYR A 367 -17.25 -32.62 23.37
CA TYR A 367 -15.98 -32.08 22.88
C TYR A 367 -16.20 -30.69 22.27
N GLN A 368 -15.33 -29.74 22.61
CA GLN A 368 -15.44 -28.35 22.13
C GLN A 368 -14.25 -27.96 21.26
N LEU A 369 -14.57 -27.44 20.08
CA LEU A 369 -13.66 -26.76 19.16
C LEU A 369 -14.12 -25.31 19.00
N GLN A 370 -13.18 -24.39 18.83
CA GLN A 370 -13.46 -23.01 18.47
C GLN A 370 -12.65 -22.64 17.24
N LEU A 371 -13.34 -22.05 16.27
CA LEU A 371 -12.74 -21.50 15.06
C LEU A 371 -12.96 -19.99 15.07
N THR A 372 -11.88 -19.24 14.92
CA THR A 372 -11.89 -17.79 15.09
C THR A 372 -11.18 -17.10 13.93
N GLU A 373 -11.61 -15.86 13.68
CA GLU A 373 -11.12 -14.99 12.62
C GLU A 373 -10.52 -13.74 13.27
N GLU A 374 -9.37 -13.89 13.91
CA GLU A 374 -8.69 -12.77 14.58
C GLU A 374 -7.97 -11.84 13.59
N LEU A 375 -7.83 -12.27 12.34
CA LEU A 375 -7.10 -11.60 11.28
C LEU A 375 -8.07 -10.94 10.29
N ARG A 376 -7.61 -10.59 9.09
CA ARG A 376 -8.32 -9.66 8.17
C ARG A 376 -9.13 -10.34 7.07
N GLU A 377 -9.38 -11.63 7.17
CA GLU A 377 -10.07 -12.42 6.15
C GLU A 377 -11.53 -12.73 6.50
N ILE A 378 -12.25 -13.21 5.50
CA ILE A 378 -13.58 -13.80 5.65
C ILE A 378 -13.43 -15.29 5.31
N LEU A 379 -13.77 -16.13 6.27
CA LEU A 379 -13.77 -17.57 6.17
C LEU A 379 -15.02 -18.04 5.44
N TYR A 380 -14.80 -18.83 4.39
CA TYR A 380 -15.83 -19.64 3.75
C TYR A 380 -15.61 -21.10 4.15
N LEU A 381 -16.38 -21.57 5.13
CA LEU A 381 -16.39 -22.97 5.57
C LEU A 381 -17.67 -23.64 5.09
N ASP A 382 -17.54 -24.58 4.15
CA ASP A 382 -18.67 -25.37 3.63
C ASP A 382 -18.98 -26.58 4.53
N GLU A 383 -17.94 -27.30 4.96
CA GLU A 383 -18.08 -28.52 5.75
C GLU A 383 -16.94 -28.67 6.76
N ALA A 384 -17.27 -29.16 7.97
CA ALA A 384 -16.31 -29.62 8.95
C ALA A 384 -16.68 -31.03 9.43
N LYS A 385 -15.69 -31.92 9.49
CA LYS A 385 -15.85 -33.32 9.91
C LYS A 385 -14.84 -33.67 10.98
N LEU A 386 -15.25 -34.52 11.92
CA LEU A 386 -14.37 -35.12 12.91
C LEU A 386 -14.03 -36.56 12.50
N LEU A 387 -12.74 -36.89 12.46
CA LEU A 387 -12.26 -38.25 12.21
C LEU A 387 -11.64 -38.82 13.49
N ALA A 388 -12.17 -39.94 13.96
CA ALA A 388 -11.56 -40.73 15.03
C ALA A 388 -10.79 -41.90 14.41
N VAL A 389 -9.55 -42.12 14.85
CA VAL A 389 -8.65 -43.13 14.29
C VAL A 389 -8.12 -44.00 15.44
N ASP A 390 -8.38 -45.30 15.37
CA ASP A 390 -7.84 -46.27 16.31
C ASP A 390 -6.54 -46.87 15.75
N VAL A 391 -5.46 -46.86 16.55
CA VAL A 391 -4.13 -47.34 16.13
C VAL A 391 -3.41 -48.09 17.25
N PRO A 392 -2.51 -49.04 16.93
CA PRO A 392 -1.69 -49.71 17.93
C PRO A 392 -0.80 -48.74 18.73
N ILE A 393 -0.57 -49.07 19.99
CA ILE A 393 0.33 -48.31 20.88
C ILE A 393 1.69 -48.08 20.22
N GLY A 394 2.18 -46.83 20.26
CA GLY A 394 3.46 -46.44 19.66
C GLY A 394 3.38 -46.12 18.16
N THR A 395 2.17 -46.01 17.60
CA THR A 395 1.91 -45.52 16.24
C THR A 395 1.55 -44.04 16.28
N GLU A 396 2.20 -43.23 15.45
CA GLU A 396 1.83 -41.83 15.21
C GLU A 396 0.97 -41.75 13.95
N VAL A 397 -0.06 -40.91 13.94
CA VAL A 397 -0.90 -40.67 12.76
C VAL A 397 -0.75 -39.22 12.33
N HIS A 398 -0.33 -39.02 11.08
CA HIS A 398 -0.10 -37.71 10.50
C HIS A 398 -1.01 -37.51 9.29
N PRO A 399 -1.73 -36.38 9.18
CA PRO A 399 -2.48 -36.07 7.98
C PRO A 399 -1.54 -35.73 6.82
N THR A 400 -2.03 -35.88 5.59
CA THR A 400 -1.35 -35.30 4.42
C THR A 400 -1.46 -33.77 4.50
N THR A 401 -0.42 -33.10 5.01
CA THR A 401 -0.25 -31.66 4.86
C THR A 401 0.28 -31.35 3.47
N LYS A 402 -0.44 -30.49 2.75
CA LYS A 402 -0.16 -30.19 1.35
C LYS A 402 0.31 -28.75 1.25
N LEU A 403 1.47 -28.56 0.64
CA LEU A 403 1.97 -27.22 0.33
C LEU A 403 2.43 -27.22 -1.13
N ARG A 404 1.47 -27.02 -2.03
CA ARG A 404 1.74 -26.86 -3.47
C ARG A 404 1.11 -25.58 -3.96
N GLN A 405 1.83 -24.88 -4.82
CA GLN A 405 1.33 -23.68 -5.47
C GLN A 405 0.17 -23.99 -6.44
N ARG A 406 0.17 -25.19 -7.03
CA ARG A 406 -0.81 -25.63 -8.04
C ARG A 406 -1.07 -27.12 -8.00
N GLY A 407 -2.25 -27.48 -8.49
CA GLY A 407 -2.67 -28.86 -8.63
C GLY A 407 -1.88 -29.66 -9.69
N PRO A 408 -2.10 -30.99 -9.76
CA PRO A 408 -2.97 -31.76 -8.87
C PRO A 408 -2.36 -31.91 -7.48
N TYR A 409 -3.18 -31.70 -6.46
CA TYR A 409 -2.78 -31.90 -5.07
C TYR A 409 -2.75 -33.38 -4.72
N PRO A 410 -1.84 -33.82 -3.84
CA PRO A 410 -1.92 -35.16 -3.26
C PRO A 410 -3.30 -35.36 -2.60
N PRO A 411 -3.89 -36.56 -2.65
CA PRO A 411 -5.15 -36.82 -1.97
C PRO A 411 -5.02 -36.56 -0.46
N ALA A 412 -6.03 -35.93 0.13
CA ALA A 412 -6.13 -35.84 1.57
C ALA A 412 -6.23 -37.26 2.16
N GLY A 413 -5.48 -37.51 3.22
CA GLY A 413 -5.37 -38.85 3.80
C GLY A 413 -4.61 -38.83 5.11
N LEU A 414 -4.46 -40.02 5.69
CA LEU A 414 -3.76 -40.25 6.94
C LEU A 414 -2.61 -41.23 6.69
N THR A 415 -1.46 -40.93 7.28
CA THR A 415 -0.28 -41.80 7.27
C THR A 415 0.03 -42.24 8.69
N ALA A 416 0.04 -43.55 8.91
CA ALA A 416 0.47 -44.14 10.16
C ALA A 416 1.98 -44.42 10.12
N LEU A 417 2.72 -43.86 11.08
CA LEU A 417 4.15 -44.02 11.23
C LEU A 417 4.47 -44.79 12.51
N ALA A 418 5.43 -45.70 12.44
CA ALA A 418 5.91 -46.48 13.58
C ALA A 418 7.43 -46.64 13.49
N LYS A 419 8.06 -47.14 14.55
CA LYS A 419 9.53 -47.39 14.62
C LYS A 419 10.38 -46.13 14.38
N ARG A 420 10.03 -45.02 15.04
CA ARG A 420 10.74 -43.74 14.97
C ARG A 420 12.26 -43.91 15.14
N LYS A 421 13.04 -43.32 14.24
CA LYS A 421 14.50 -43.21 14.32
C LYS A 421 14.86 -41.80 14.78
N PRO A 422 15.56 -41.63 15.91
CA PRO A 422 15.89 -40.30 16.42
C PRO A 422 16.94 -39.63 15.53
N LEU A 423 16.82 -38.31 15.38
CA LEU A 423 17.83 -37.46 14.79
C LEU A 423 19.13 -37.54 15.62
N ARG A 424 20.28 -37.70 14.97
CA ARG A 424 21.60 -37.68 15.64
C ARG A 424 22.27 -36.33 15.50
N GLN A 425 22.21 -35.74 14.30
CA GLN A 425 22.79 -34.45 14.02
C GLN A 425 22.00 -33.72 12.94
N ALA A 426 21.88 -32.40 13.05
CA ALA A 426 21.41 -31.54 11.99
C ALA A 426 22.32 -30.32 11.82
N LYS A 427 22.67 -29.99 10.58
CA LYS A 427 23.51 -28.82 10.25
C LYS A 427 22.86 -27.96 9.20
N LEU A 428 22.94 -26.65 9.37
CA LEU A 428 22.58 -25.71 8.32
C LEU A 428 23.63 -25.68 7.21
N SER A 429 23.24 -25.15 6.05
CA SER A 429 24.12 -24.94 4.89
C SER A 429 25.34 -24.05 5.16
N ASP A 430 25.33 -23.26 6.24
CA ASP A 430 26.46 -22.44 6.71
C ASP A 430 27.34 -23.16 7.74
N GLY A 431 27.01 -24.40 8.09
CA GLY A 431 27.74 -25.24 9.04
C GLY A 431 27.26 -25.13 10.50
N LEU A 432 26.27 -24.29 10.81
CA LEU A 432 25.73 -24.19 12.17
C LEU A 432 25.05 -25.50 12.58
N ASP A 433 25.45 -26.07 13.72
CA ASP A 433 24.78 -27.23 14.31
C ASP A 433 23.46 -26.77 14.96
N VAL A 434 22.36 -27.32 14.47
CA VAL A 434 20.99 -27.02 14.91
C VAL A 434 20.30 -28.25 15.51
N THR A 435 21.07 -29.29 15.86
CA THR A 435 20.56 -30.56 16.35
C THR A 435 19.64 -30.37 17.55
N ALA A 436 20.08 -29.59 18.54
CA ALA A 436 19.33 -29.39 19.78
C ALA A 436 17.92 -28.83 19.54
N ALA A 437 17.78 -27.90 18.59
CA ALA A 437 16.51 -27.25 18.25
C ALA A 437 15.55 -28.16 17.46
N LEU A 438 16.00 -29.34 16.99
CA LEU A 438 15.21 -30.26 16.17
C LEU A 438 14.94 -31.60 16.87
N LEU A 439 15.32 -31.74 18.14
CA LEU A 439 15.11 -32.97 18.92
C LEU A 439 13.71 -33.06 19.56
N ALA A 440 13.06 -31.92 19.82
CA ALA A 440 11.78 -31.84 20.50
C ALA A 440 10.86 -30.82 19.84
N ASN A 441 9.55 -30.97 20.07
CA ASN A 441 8.53 -29.99 19.70
C ASN A 441 8.28 -29.09 20.91
N ASP A 442 9.19 -28.14 21.15
CA ASP A 442 9.23 -27.26 22.33
C ASP A 442 9.16 -25.75 21.96
N ASP A 443 8.59 -25.46 20.79
CA ASP A 443 8.48 -24.13 20.19
C ASP A 443 9.83 -23.44 19.89
N GLN A 444 10.94 -24.17 19.89
CA GLN A 444 12.21 -23.70 19.35
C GLN A 444 12.35 -24.08 17.88
N TRP A 445 12.24 -23.10 17.00
CA TRP A 445 12.23 -23.32 15.55
C TRP A 445 13.59 -22.99 14.91
N VAL A 446 14.01 -23.83 13.97
CA VAL A 446 15.12 -23.50 13.07
C VAL A 446 14.59 -22.65 11.92
N SER A 447 15.19 -21.49 11.68
CA SER A 447 14.78 -20.53 10.65
C SER A 447 15.97 -20.14 9.74
N PRO A 448 15.70 -19.63 8.53
CA PRO A 448 16.74 -18.99 7.73
C PRO A 448 17.44 -17.87 8.50
N VAL A 449 18.76 -17.77 8.38
CA VAL A 449 19.57 -16.77 9.11
C VAL A 449 19.37 -15.35 8.57
N GLU A 450 19.04 -15.22 7.29
CA GLU A 450 18.90 -13.93 6.63
C GLU A 450 17.53 -13.78 5.97
N LEU A 451 16.78 -12.76 6.41
CA LEU A 451 15.53 -12.36 5.76
C LEU A 451 15.81 -11.61 4.46
N ARG A 452 14.93 -11.77 3.47
CA ARG A 452 14.94 -10.93 2.27
C ARG A 452 14.50 -9.50 2.60
N LEU A 453 14.73 -8.60 1.64
CA LEU A 453 14.25 -7.21 1.69
C LEU A 453 12.75 -7.16 2.02
N PRO A 454 12.26 -6.08 2.68
CA PRO A 454 10.88 -5.99 3.17
C PRO A 454 9.81 -6.45 2.17
N GLN A 455 9.93 -6.04 0.91
CA GLN A 455 9.00 -6.35 -0.19
C GLN A 455 8.93 -7.85 -0.51
N LEU A 456 10.00 -8.61 -0.24
CA LEU A 456 10.10 -10.05 -0.49
C LEU A 456 9.96 -10.88 0.80
N ARG A 457 9.60 -10.26 1.93
CA ARG A 457 9.35 -11.01 3.17
C ARG A 457 8.16 -11.96 2.97
N GLY A 458 8.36 -13.22 3.35
CA GLY A 458 7.55 -14.37 2.94
C GLY A 458 8.31 -15.34 2.03
N LEU A 459 9.43 -14.90 1.45
CA LEU A 459 10.38 -15.74 0.73
C LEU A 459 11.71 -15.77 1.49
N ALA A 460 12.26 -16.96 1.66
CA ALA A 460 13.60 -17.13 2.22
C ALA A 460 14.66 -17.04 1.11
N LYS A 461 15.90 -16.70 1.49
CA LYS A 461 17.05 -17.08 0.64
C LYS A 461 17.20 -18.61 0.66
N PRO A 462 17.72 -19.23 -0.42
CA PRO A 462 17.99 -20.66 -0.40
C PRO A 462 18.84 -21.03 0.82
N TYR A 463 18.37 -21.99 1.60
CA TYR A 463 19.07 -22.58 2.74
C TYR A 463 18.69 -24.05 2.82
N SER A 464 19.54 -24.86 3.45
CA SER A 464 19.26 -26.28 3.66
C SER A 464 19.62 -26.70 5.07
N ILE A 465 18.95 -27.76 5.53
CA ILE A 465 19.31 -28.50 6.74
C ILE A 465 19.72 -29.90 6.29
N GLU A 466 20.93 -30.31 6.64
CA GLU A 466 21.42 -31.68 6.48
C GLU A 466 21.07 -32.47 7.74
N PHE A 467 20.35 -33.58 7.60
CA PHE A 467 19.95 -34.45 8.71
C PHE A 467 20.75 -35.77 8.69
N ASP A 468 21.36 -36.12 9.82
CA ASP A 468 22.00 -37.40 10.06
C ASP A 468 21.19 -38.21 11.09
N PHE A 469 20.67 -39.36 10.65
CA PHE A 469 19.97 -40.34 11.49
C PHE A 469 20.85 -41.56 11.81
N GLY A 470 22.07 -41.62 11.28
CA GLY A 470 22.92 -42.80 11.23
C GLY A 470 22.43 -43.84 10.22
N PRO A 471 22.81 -45.13 10.39
CA PRO A 471 22.38 -46.19 9.49
C PRO A 471 20.85 -46.36 9.48
N LEU A 472 20.26 -46.25 8.28
CA LEU A 472 18.84 -46.48 8.02
C LEU A 472 18.64 -47.80 7.26
N ASP A 473 17.52 -48.47 7.51
CA ASP A 473 17.15 -49.69 6.79
C ASP A 473 16.62 -49.34 5.39
N ALA A 474 17.47 -49.52 4.38
CA ALA A 474 17.12 -49.26 2.99
C ALA A 474 16.17 -50.32 2.38
N GLY A 475 15.87 -51.41 3.11
CA GLY A 475 14.93 -52.44 2.68
C GLY A 475 13.46 -52.11 2.96
N ALA A 476 13.18 -51.01 3.65
CA ALA A 476 11.83 -50.57 3.99
C ALA A 476 11.56 -49.13 3.51
N PRO A 477 10.29 -48.75 3.28
CA PRO A 477 9.93 -47.35 3.03
C PRO A 477 10.35 -46.46 4.19
N LEU A 478 10.99 -45.34 3.89
CA LEU A 478 11.37 -44.31 4.85
C LEU A 478 10.45 -43.10 4.70
N ALA A 479 10.04 -42.52 5.83
CA ALA A 479 9.30 -41.27 5.88
C ALA A 479 10.02 -40.30 6.83
N LEU A 480 10.11 -39.04 6.42
CA LEU A 480 10.58 -37.94 7.26
C LEU A 480 9.36 -37.17 7.75
N ALA A 481 9.14 -37.16 9.07
CA ALA A 481 8.13 -36.34 9.71
C ALA A 481 8.80 -35.12 10.35
N MET A 482 8.27 -33.93 10.08
CA MET A 482 8.77 -32.66 10.60
C MET A 482 7.59 -31.82 11.08
N THR A 483 7.80 -31.07 12.16
CA THR A 483 6.88 -30.04 12.64
C THR A 483 7.53 -28.68 12.42
N GLY A 484 6.76 -27.73 11.93
CA GLY A 484 7.25 -26.38 11.67
C GLY A 484 6.15 -25.45 11.21
N TRP A 485 6.48 -24.17 11.12
CA TRP A 485 5.58 -23.11 10.67
C TRP A 485 6.14 -22.42 9.42
N LEU A 486 5.26 -21.91 8.57
CA LEU A 486 5.63 -21.08 7.42
C LEU A 486 5.11 -19.67 7.62
N HIS A 487 5.99 -18.69 7.47
CA HIS A 487 5.56 -17.31 7.28
C HIS A 487 5.21 -17.08 5.81
N PHE A 488 3.91 -17.09 5.51
CA PHE A 488 3.42 -16.85 4.16
C PHE A 488 3.81 -15.46 3.63
N GLY A 489 4.18 -15.41 2.35
CA GLY A 489 4.19 -14.18 1.58
C GLY A 489 2.77 -13.74 1.25
N GLY A 490 2.49 -12.43 1.32
CA GLY A 490 1.24 -11.87 0.83
C GLY A 490 1.32 -11.59 -0.68
N GLY A 491 0.19 -11.18 -1.27
CA GLY A 491 0.09 -10.89 -2.71
C GLY A 491 1.17 -9.93 -3.21
N MET A 492 1.48 -8.86 -2.47
CA MET A 492 2.56 -7.93 -2.84
C MET A 492 3.93 -8.61 -2.92
N ALA A 493 4.24 -9.50 -1.96
CA ALA A 493 5.52 -10.21 -1.96
C ALA A 493 5.61 -11.17 -3.15
N ASN A 494 4.51 -11.82 -3.51
CA ASN A 494 4.45 -12.69 -4.67
C ASN A 494 4.58 -11.90 -5.98
N ILE A 495 3.84 -10.79 -6.14
CA ILE A 495 3.96 -9.91 -7.31
C ILE A 495 5.38 -9.37 -7.43
N ALA A 496 5.95 -8.86 -6.34
CA ALA A 496 7.34 -8.39 -6.33
C ALA A 496 8.30 -9.50 -6.73
N ALA A 497 8.11 -10.72 -6.22
CA ALA A 497 8.96 -11.87 -6.56
C ALA A 497 8.85 -12.27 -8.03
N SER A 498 7.66 -12.22 -8.62
CA SER A 498 7.42 -12.55 -10.03
C SER A 498 8.20 -11.66 -11.02
N HIS A 499 8.71 -10.51 -10.55
CA HIS A 499 9.54 -9.61 -11.34
C HIS A 499 11.02 -9.99 -11.35
N HIS A 500 11.41 -10.95 -10.52
CA HIS A 500 12.77 -11.46 -10.41
C HIS A 500 12.88 -12.82 -11.11
N ALA A 501 13.66 -12.87 -12.20
CA ALA A 501 13.85 -14.10 -12.96
C ALA A 501 14.62 -15.20 -12.20
N ASP A 502 15.28 -14.85 -11.11
CA ASP A 502 16.01 -15.74 -10.21
C ASP A 502 15.16 -16.27 -9.03
N LEU A 503 13.91 -15.82 -8.91
CA LEU A 503 12.98 -16.27 -7.89
C LEU A 503 11.95 -17.26 -8.47
N PRO A 504 11.47 -18.22 -7.64
CA PRO A 504 10.52 -19.24 -8.06
C PRO A 504 9.14 -18.70 -8.41
#